data_AF-A0A8E0IE57-F1
#
_entry.id   AF-A0A8E0IE57-F1
#
_cell.length_a   1.000
_cell.length_b   1.000
_cell.length_c   1.000
_cell.angle_alpha   90.00
_cell.angle_beta   90.00
_cell.angle_gamma   90.00
#
_symmetry.space_group_name_H-M   'P 1'
#
loop_
_entity.id
_entity.type
_entity.pdbx_description
1 polymer ?
#
loop_
_entity_poly.entity_id
_entity_poly.type
_entity_poly.pdbx_seq_one_letter_code
_entity_poly.pdbx_strand_id
1 'polypeptide(L)'
;VELDLKYTDKSITQIGIDNGFLQPRTMARNFQDRYGMSPQKFRHTLAANLPAIDSTRQVITLSREEALVRLAGQLAEEDLASIQPVTSQQKRLDVQTAQVLAHKTATYTVNVGDVLNLNNQECVTQLNQLTEEMPIAYIRVFGVSKVRTDPIFSTVVTSEKNLMSAFYAILAVGAQPIIRLSVEMVLHCSPEDLIARFEAIAQMFGKSVVRRWIIEFEYDCLVSDNEDIQTVISYFLQSNNWQRIGVHVTEKNFHHTEKDKKMNLGNRFVYLSCDYLFLRTEIKEDLFELKSRLDSIQERLAPDRQYAPEIALDDWNTLAGNDAVTVGTFFRSALIKEILRQNNGFDNVSFWLSITSRISIIPDTTDECLSLFLYGTIRRPVYFVVRFLDALIGERILSSPWFSCYRNGEDYTVLFSNPTYIDPRMSISDSLMQYQSQELQLQLVGLRGQRYRIVSELLDKDCGGIYNQWLKVGAVINYSPQYIKYLATMTQPRLKIEDIATTDGKLVLSATQSFNSMRVYRIRPLND
;
A
#
# COMPACT_ATOMS: atom_id res chain seq x y z
N VAL A 1 -48.35 -10.87 -22.05
CA VAL A 1 -48.61 -12.15 -22.76
C VAL A 1 -47.72 -12.28 -23.99
N GLU A 2 -47.91 -11.48 -25.06
CA GLU A 2 -47.16 -11.66 -26.31
C GLU A 2 -45.64 -11.46 -26.14
N LEU A 3 -45.23 -10.45 -25.37
CA LEU A 3 -43.83 -10.22 -25.01
C LEU A 3 -43.25 -11.38 -24.19
N ASP A 4 -44.01 -11.91 -23.22
CA ASP A 4 -43.59 -13.06 -22.41
C ASP A 4 -43.43 -14.34 -23.25
N LEU A 5 -44.26 -14.51 -24.28
CA LEU A 5 -44.15 -15.63 -25.23
C LEU A 5 -42.92 -15.53 -26.14
N LYS A 6 -42.45 -14.30 -26.43
CA LYS A 6 -41.28 -13.99 -27.26
C LYS A 6 -39.95 -14.03 -26.51
N TYR A 7 -39.91 -13.53 -25.28
CA TYR A 7 -38.67 -13.21 -24.58
C TYR A 7 -38.49 -13.91 -23.22
N THR A 8 -39.37 -14.87 -22.88
CA THR A 8 -39.23 -15.64 -21.64
C THR A 8 -39.54 -17.13 -21.86
N ASP A 9 -38.83 -17.99 -21.13
CA ASP A 9 -39.02 -19.44 -21.14
C ASP A 9 -40.18 -19.90 -20.24
N LYS A 10 -40.90 -18.95 -19.62
CA LYS A 10 -42.05 -19.23 -18.74
C LYS A 10 -43.07 -20.13 -19.43
N SER A 11 -43.64 -21.08 -18.69
CA SER A 11 -44.71 -21.94 -19.22
C SER A 11 -45.94 -21.10 -19.62
N ILE A 12 -46.71 -21.57 -20.60
CA ILE A 12 -47.95 -20.90 -21.05
C ILE A 12 -48.91 -20.70 -19.85
N THR A 13 -48.93 -21.67 -18.93
CA THR A 13 -49.67 -21.62 -17.67
C THR A 13 -49.24 -20.44 -16.80
N GLN A 14 -47.94 -20.27 -16.57
CA GLN A 14 -47.39 -19.19 -15.75
C GLN A 14 -47.65 -17.83 -16.39
N ILE A 15 -47.46 -17.70 -17.71
CA ILE A 15 -47.74 -16.45 -18.45
C ILE A 15 -49.22 -16.04 -18.29
N GLY A 16 -50.14 -17.01 -18.23
CA GLY A 16 -51.55 -16.75 -17.97
C GLY A 16 -51.79 -16.13 -16.59
N ILE A 17 -51.18 -16.72 -15.56
CA ILE A 17 -51.30 -16.25 -14.16
C ILE A 17 -50.66 -14.85 -14.02
N ASP A 18 -49.42 -14.69 -14.48
CA ASP A 18 -48.66 -13.43 -14.40
C ASP A 18 -49.35 -12.26 -15.11
N ASN A 19 -50.15 -12.54 -16.15
CA ASN A 19 -50.93 -11.55 -16.88
C ASN A 19 -52.40 -11.44 -16.39
N GLY A 20 -52.71 -11.92 -15.19
CA GLY A 20 -54.00 -11.69 -14.51
C GLY A 20 -55.15 -12.59 -14.96
N PHE A 21 -54.90 -13.68 -15.68
CA PHE A 21 -55.97 -14.62 -16.08
C PHE A 21 -56.25 -15.66 -14.99
N LEU A 22 -57.44 -15.59 -14.39
CA LEU A 22 -57.96 -16.54 -13.38
C LEU A 22 -57.87 -18.01 -13.81
N GLN A 23 -57.95 -18.31 -15.11
CA GLN A 23 -57.62 -19.63 -15.66
C GLN A 23 -56.76 -19.50 -16.92
N PRO A 24 -55.61 -20.20 -17.01
CA PRO A 24 -54.75 -20.15 -18.20
C PRO A 24 -55.41 -20.63 -19.50
N ARG A 25 -56.45 -21.48 -19.42
CA ARG A 25 -57.26 -21.86 -20.59
C ARG A 25 -57.98 -20.66 -21.22
N THR A 26 -58.44 -19.70 -20.41
CA THR A 26 -59.07 -18.46 -20.88
C THR A 26 -58.07 -17.56 -21.60
N MET A 27 -56.83 -17.46 -21.08
CA MET A 27 -55.74 -16.77 -21.77
C MET A 27 -55.46 -17.40 -23.13
N ALA A 28 -55.29 -18.72 -23.18
CA ALA A 28 -54.97 -19.44 -24.41
C ALA A 28 -56.08 -19.31 -25.47
N ARG A 29 -57.36 -19.34 -25.06
CA ARG A 29 -58.50 -19.11 -25.94
C ARG A 29 -58.53 -17.68 -26.49
N ASN A 30 -58.49 -16.66 -25.63
CA ASN A 30 -58.51 -15.26 -26.06
C ASN A 30 -57.30 -14.91 -26.95
N PHE A 31 -56.15 -15.54 -26.71
CA PHE A 31 -54.98 -15.40 -27.59
C PHE A 31 -55.23 -16.07 -28.95
N GLN A 32 -55.79 -17.28 -28.99
CA GLN A 32 -56.10 -17.97 -30.25
C GLN A 32 -57.18 -17.24 -31.07
N ASP A 33 -58.20 -16.68 -30.41
CA ASP A 33 -59.24 -15.90 -31.07
C ASP A 33 -58.69 -14.59 -31.68
N ARG A 34 -57.63 -14.00 -31.07
CA ARG A 34 -56.98 -12.76 -31.54
C ARG A 34 -55.89 -12.98 -32.59
N TYR A 35 -55.10 -14.06 -32.49
CA TYR A 35 -53.92 -14.31 -33.34
C TYR A 35 -54.08 -15.51 -34.29
N GLY A 36 -55.25 -16.15 -34.32
CA GLY A 36 -55.57 -17.29 -35.20
C GLY A 36 -54.82 -18.59 -34.87
N MET A 37 -53.97 -18.61 -33.84
CA MET A 37 -53.14 -19.76 -33.45
C MET A 37 -52.92 -19.80 -31.93
N SER A 38 -52.68 -21.01 -31.40
CA SER A 38 -52.45 -21.17 -29.95
C SER A 38 -51.13 -20.51 -29.50
N PRO A 39 -51.02 -20.05 -28.23
CA PRO A 39 -49.80 -19.47 -27.69
C PRO A 39 -48.54 -20.34 -27.85
N GLN A 40 -48.70 -21.66 -27.72
CA GLN A 40 -47.62 -22.62 -27.89
C GLN A 40 -47.17 -22.70 -29.36
N LYS A 41 -48.10 -22.70 -30.31
CA LYS A 41 -47.77 -22.66 -31.74
C LYS A 41 -47.11 -21.33 -32.12
N PHE A 42 -47.61 -20.21 -31.59
CA PHE A 42 -47.01 -18.88 -31.75
C PHE A 42 -45.55 -18.85 -31.28
N ARG A 43 -45.25 -19.38 -30.09
CA ARG A 43 -43.87 -19.52 -29.57
C ARG A 43 -43.00 -20.42 -30.46
N HIS A 44 -43.50 -21.55 -30.93
CA HIS A 44 -42.73 -22.42 -31.84
C HIS A 44 -42.44 -21.76 -33.20
N THR A 45 -43.39 -21.00 -33.77
CA THR A 45 -43.16 -20.25 -35.02
C THR A 45 -42.13 -19.14 -34.85
N LEU A 46 -42.00 -18.55 -33.66
CA LEU A 46 -40.93 -17.59 -33.34
C LEU A 46 -39.57 -18.30 -33.22
N ALA A 47 -39.50 -19.43 -32.52
CA ALA A 47 -38.28 -20.22 -32.39
C ALA A 47 -37.77 -20.75 -33.75
N ALA A 48 -38.68 -21.07 -34.69
CA ALA A 48 -38.33 -21.52 -36.04
C ALA A 48 -37.78 -20.42 -36.98
N ASN A 49 -37.91 -19.13 -36.61
CA ASN A 49 -37.41 -18.00 -37.39
C ASN A 49 -36.11 -17.40 -36.83
N LEU A 50 -35.53 -18.00 -35.79
CA LEU A 50 -34.19 -17.69 -35.31
C LEU A 50 -33.22 -18.73 -35.90
N PRO A 51 -32.05 -18.32 -36.45
CA PRO A 51 -31.08 -19.27 -36.96
C PRO A 51 -30.60 -20.16 -35.81
N ALA A 52 -30.51 -21.47 -36.06
CA ALA A 52 -30.13 -22.45 -35.06
C ALA A 52 -28.70 -22.17 -34.55
N ILE A 53 -28.59 -21.65 -33.33
CA ILE A 53 -27.32 -21.56 -32.61
C ILE A 53 -27.00 -22.95 -32.08
N ASP A 54 -25.88 -23.51 -32.56
CA ASP A 54 -25.38 -24.83 -32.18
C ASP A 54 -25.19 -24.92 -30.66
N SER A 55 -26.05 -25.70 -30.01
CA SER A 55 -26.24 -25.73 -28.56
C SER A 55 -25.29 -26.70 -27.85
N THR A 56 -24.00 -26.57 -28.15
CA THR A 56 -22.89 -27.29 -27.49
C THR A 56 -22.01 -26.39 -26.61
N ARG A 57 -22.36 -25.10 -26.46
CA ARG A 57 -21.75 -24.24 -25.42
C ARG A 57 -22.51 -24.36 -24.11
N GLN A 58 -21.86 -24.95 -23.10
CA GLN A 58 -22.29 -24.85 -21.70
C GLN A 58 -22.34 -23.36 -21.31
N VAL A 59 -23.54 -22.84 -21.06
CA VAL A 59 -23.71 -21.52 -20.47
C VAL A 59 -23.35 -21.63 -18.98
N ILE A 60 -22.10 -21.27 -18.66
CA ILE A 60 -21.67 -21.11 -17.28
C ILE A 60 -22.34 -19.83 -16.76
N THR A 61 -23.31 -19.97 -15.86
CA THR A 61 -23.84 -18.86 -15.07
C THR A 61 -22.74 -18.38 -14.12
N LEU A 62 -22.04 -17.33 -14.53
CA LEU A 62 -21.01 -16.67 -13.74
C LEU A 62 -21.65 -15.95 -12.54
N SER A 63 -20.95 -15.92 -11.42
CA SER A 63 -21.26 -15.00 -10.33
C SER A 63 -21.11 -13.55 -10.80
N ARG A 64 -21.72 -12.59 -10.08
CA ARG A 64 -21.54 -11.15 -10.38
C ARG A 64 -20.07 -10.74 -10.36
N GLU A 65 -19.29 -11.31 -9.44
CA GLU A 65 -17.86 -11.04 -9.31
C GLU A 65 -17.07 -11.64 -10.48
N GLU A 66 -17.33 -12.89 -10.84
CA GLU A 66 -16.69 -13.55 -11.99
C GLU A 66 -17.02 -12.84 -13.31
N ALA A 67 -18.25 -12.34 -13.47
CA ALA A 67 -18.66 -11.56 -14.64
C ALA A 67 -17.92 -10.21 -14.71
N LEU A 68 -17.80 -9.49 -13.58
CA LEU A 68 -17.05 -8.23 -13.50
C LEU A 68 -15.56 -8.43 -13.78
N VAL A 69 -14.95 -9.48 -13.24
CA VAL A 69 -13.55 -9.84 -13.48
C VAL A 69 -13.30 -10.15 -14.96
N ARG A 70 -14.18 -10.90 -15.64
CA ARG A 70 -14.05 -11.17 -17.08
C ARG A 70 -14.23 -9.93 -17.94
N LEU A 71 -15.20 -9.06 -17.61
CA LEU A 71 -15.41 -7.78 -18.31
C LEU A 71 -14.18 -6.87 -18.17
N ALA A 72 -13.62 -6.74 -16.96
CA ALA A 72 -12.40 -5.98 -16.72
C ALA A 72 -11.19 -6.56 -17.50
N GLY A 73 -11.11 -7.89 -17.63
CA GLY A 73 -10.08 -8.55 -18.44
C GLY A 73 -10.15 -8.19 -19.93
N GLN A 74 -11.34 -8.16 -20.52
CA GLN A 74 -11.51 -7.76 -21.92
C GLN A 74 -11.16 -6.29 -22.15
N LEU A 75 -11.55 -5.40 -21.23
CA LEU A 75 -11.15 -3.98 -21.30
C LEU A 75 -9.63 -3.80 -21.22
N ALA A 76 -8.94 -4.60 -20.39
CA ALA A 76 -7.49 -4.54 -20.25
C ALA A 76 -6.71 -5.03 -21.49
N GLU A 77 -7.32 -5.83 -22.38
CA GLU A 77 -6.70 -6.34 -23.62
C GLU A 77 -6.77 -5.34 -24.79
N GLU A 78 -7.77 -4.48 -24.86
CA GLU A 78 -7.92 -3.46 -25.92
C GLU A 78 -7.01 -2.23 -25.73
N ASP A 79 -6.33 -2.14 -24.59
CA ASP A 79 -5.75 -0.90 -24.08
C ASP A 79 -4.29 -0.67 -24.53
N LEU A 80 -4.12 -0.09 -25.74
CA LEU A 80 -2.82 0.43 -26.21
C LEU A 80 -2.88 1.59 -27.22
N ALA A 81 -4.08 2.04 -27.63
CA ALA A 81 -4.22 3.01 -28.73
C ALA A 81 -5.36 4.03 -28.56
N SER A 82 -5.23 4.96 -27.59
CA SER A 82 -5.61 6.40 -27.69
C SER A 82 -5.84 7.09 -26.33
N ILE A 83 -4.78 7.29 -25.54
CA ILE A 83 -4.86 8.26 -24.44
C ILE A 83 -4.91 9.66 -25.07
N GLN A 84 -6.07 10.33 -25.00
CA GLN A 84 -6.19 11.76 -25.29
C GLN A 84 -6.11 12.56 -23.98
N PRO A 85 -4.99 13.27 -23.72
CA PRO A 85 -4.83 14.05 -22.50
C PRO A 85 -5.73 15.29 -22.54
N VAL A 86 -6.47 15.52 -21.46
CA VAL A 86 -7.47 16.61 -21.37
C VAL A 86 -6.84 17.92 -20.89
N THR A 87 -5.79 17.82 -20.08
CA THR A 87 -5.11 18.96 -19.48
C THR A 87 -3.60 18.82 -19.63
N SER A 88 -2.90 19.96 -19.58
CA SER A 88 -1.44 19.98 -19.62
C SER A 88 -0.86 20.86 -18.52
N GLN A 89 0.31 20.49 -18.03
CA GLN A 89 1.10 21.26 -17.07
C GLN A 89 2.49 21.47 -17.67
N GLN A 90 2.89 22.73 -17.80
CA GLN A 90 4.20 23.10 -18.32
C GLN A 90 4.97 23.88 -17.25
N LYS A 91 6.22 23.50 -17.01
CA LYS A 91 7.12 24.19 -16.09
C LYS A 91 8.49 24.42 -16.73
N ARG A 92 9.01 25.63 -16.57
CA ARG A 92 10.42 25.96 -16.82
C ARG A 92 11.15 26.06 -15.48
N LEU A 93 12.32 25.43 -15.38
CA LEU A 93 13.19 25.42 -14.21
C LEU A 93 14.61 25.76 -14.64
N ASP A 94 15.14 26.88 -14.13
CA ASP A 94 16.56 27.21 -14.26
C ASP A 94 17.35 26.49 -13.17
N VAL A 95 18.20 25.53 -13.56
CA VAL A 95 18.90 24.67 -12.60
C VAL A 95 20.11 25.32 -11.94
N GLN A 96 20.53 26.50 -12.42
CA GLN A 96 21.61 27.29 -11.84
C GLN A 96 21.06 28.26 -10.79
N THR A 97 19.92 28.91 -11.08
CA THR A 97 19.31 29.91 -10.17
C THR A 97 18.20 29.35 -9.28
N ALA A 98 17.85 28.07 -9.37
CA ALA A 98 16.82 27.48 -8.52
C ALA A 98 17.21 27.51 -7.03
N GLN A 99 16.30 28.01 -6.19
CA GLN A 99 16.46 27.98 -4.74
C GLN A 99 16.36 26.54 -4.23
N VAL A 100 17.32 26.14 -3.37
CA VAL A 100 17.24 24.88 -2.65
C VAL A 100 16.11 24.95 -1.63
N LEU A 101 15.16 24.04 -1.75
CA LEU A 101 13.97 23.93 -0.92
C LEU A 101 14.26 23.05 0.28
N ALA A 102 14.13 23.58 1.49
CA ALA A 102 14.28 22.82 2.73
C ALA A 102 13.44 21.53 2.68
N HIS A 103 14.07 20.40 2.99
CA HIS A 103 13.47 19.08 3.03
C HIS A 103 14.12 18.28 4.14
N LYS A 104 13.32 17.45 4.79
CA LYS A 104 13.72 16.44 5.75
C LYS A 104 13.64 15.09 5.05
N THR A 105 14.77 14.43 4.85
CA THR A 105 14.79 13.06 4.33
C THR A 105 14.23 12.13 5.38
N ALA A 106 13.17 11.39 5.05
CA ALA A 106 12.63 10.37 5.93
C ALA A 106 13.39 9.05 5.81
N THR A 107 13.54 8.33 6.90
CA THR A 107 13.99 6.93 6.93
C THR A 107 12.80 5.99 6.73
N TYR A 108 13.07 4.74 6.36
CA TYR A 108 12.02 3.72 6.16
C TYR A 108 12.06 2.64 7.24
N THR A 109 10.86 2.27 7.70
CA THR A 109 10.60 1.16 8.62
C THR A 109 9.72 0.11 7.94
N VAL A 110 9.87 -1.15 8.33
CA VAL A 110 9.03 -2.24 7.83
C VAL A 110 8.32 -2.96 8.97
N ASN A 111 6.98 -2.96 8.94
CA ASN A 111 6.16 -3.78 9.82
C ASN A 111 6.13 -5.23 9.29
N VAL A 112 6.65 -6.18 10.07
CA VAL A 112 6.64 -7.61 9.71
C VAL A 112 5.57 -8.42 10.47
N GLY A 113 4.75 -7.74 11.30
CA GLY A 113 3.72 -8.38 12.11
C GLY A 113 4.30 -9.20 13.26
N ASP A 114 3.74 -10.37 13.52
CA ASP A 114 4.24 -11.28 14.55
C ASP A 114 5.74 -11.58 14.35
N VAL A 115 6.53 -11.47 15.42
CA VAL A 115 7.99 -11.65 15.41
C VAL A 115 8.41 -12.99 14.79
N LEU A 116 7.59 -14.04 14.90
CA LEU A 116 7.88 -15.35 14.35
C LEU A 116 7.74 -15.41 12.81
N ASN A 117 7.11 -14.43 12.17
CA ASN A 117 7.11 -14.30 10.70
C ASN A 117 8.54 -14.19 10.14
N LEU A 118 9.50 -13.67 10.92
CA LEU A 118 10.92 -13.60 10.53
C LEU A 118 11.62 -14.97 10.44
N ASN A 119 10.98 -16.05 10.94
CA ASN A 119 11.43 -17.43 10.71
C ASN A 119 10.79 -18.05 9.44
N ASN A 120 9.87 -17.36 8.77
CA ASN A 120 9.28 -17.81 7.52
C ASN A 120 10.19 -17.44 6.34
N GLN A 121 10.51 -18.42 5.49
CA GLN A 121 11.38 -18.26 4.33
C GLN A 121 10.88 -17.18 3.35
N GLU A 122 9.56 -17.00 3.19
CA GLU A 122 8.99 -15.96 2.33
C GLU A 122 9.32 -14.56 2.87
N CYS A 123 9.09 -14.32 4.16
CA CYS A 123 9.39 -13.05 4.85
C CYS A 123 10.88 -12.71 4.75
N VAL A 124 11.77 -13.67 5.04
CA VAL A 124 13.23 -13.48 4.90
C VAL A 124 13.62 -13.16 3.46
N THR A 125 13.02 -13.83 2.48
CA THR A 125 13.29 -13.58 1.05
C THR A 125 12.82 -12.18 0.64
N GLN A 126 11.64 -11.74 1.09
CA GLN A 126 11.11 -10.40 0.85
C GLN A 126 11.98 -9.31 1.49
N LEU A 127 12.47 -9.52 2.72
CA LEU A 127 13.37 -8.58 3.42
C LEU A 127 14.73 -8.45 2.73
N ASN A 128 15.33 -9.55 2.29
CA ASN A 128 16.58 -9.51 1.53
C ASN A 128 16.40 -8.73 0.22
N GLN A 129 15.35 -9.05 -0.57
CA GLN A 129 15.04 -8.33 -1.81
C GLN A 129 14.74 -6.84 -1.61
N LEU A 130 14.16 -6.47 -0.47
CA LEU A 130 13.89 -5.08 -0.13
C LEU A 130 15.18 -4.33 0.23
N THR A 131 16.01 -4.92 1.10
CA THR A 131 17.23 -4.28 1.62
C THR A 131 18.42 -4.29 0.64
N GLU A 132 18.38 -5.12 -0.40
CA GLU A 132 19.25 -5.03 -1.57
C GLU A 132 18.95 -3.79 -2.45
N GLU A 133 17.71 -3.30 -2.46
CA GLU A 133 17.27 -2.20 -3.35
C GLU A 133 17.11 -0.84 -2.66
N MET A 134 16.84 -0.79 -1.35
CA MET A 134 16.64 0.46 -0.60
C MET A 134 17.00 0.31 0.90
N PRO A 135 17.51 1.36 1.56
CA PRO A 135 17.89 1.32 2.97
C PRO A 135 16.66 1.26 3.90
N ILE A 136 16.60 0.23 4.73
CA ILE A 136 15.60 0.09 5.79
C ILE A 136 16.28 0.32 7.13
N ALA A 137 15.88 1.38 7.84
CA ALA A 137 16.47 1.75 9.14
C ALA A 137 16.01 0.80 10.26
N TYR A 138 14.72 0.45 10.25
CA TYR A 138 14.10 -0.35 11.29
C TYR A 138 13.21 -1.47 10.77
N ILE A 139 13.20 -2.60 11.48
CA ILE A 139 12.18 -3.64 11.31
C ILE A 139 11.35 -3.70 12.60
N ARG A 140 10.04 -3.57 12.44
CA ARG A 140 9.09 -3.47 13.54
C ARG A 140 8.31 -4.75 13.73
N VAL A 141 8.43 -5.32 14.92
CA VAL A 141 7.88 -6.62 15.33
C VAL A 141 6.85 -6.49 16.43
N PHE A 142 5.91 -7.43 16.42
CA PHE A 142 4.78 -7.54 17.34
C PHE A 142 4.78 -8.95 17.96
N GLY A 143 3.92 -9.21 18.94
CA GLY A 143 3.63 -10.59 19.38
C GLY A 143 4.73 -11.31 20.17
N VAL A 144 5.76 -10.62 20.67
CA VAL A 144 6.82 -11.23 21.49
C VAL A 144 6.28 -11.97 22.72
N SER A 145 5.17 -11.50 23.31
CA SER A 145 4.46 -12.19 24.40
C SER A 145 3.68 -13.44 23.97
N LYS A 146 3.34 -13.58 22.68
CA LYS A 146 2.59 -14.73 22.13
C LYS A 146 3.47 -15.96 21.86
N VAL A 147 4.80 -15.82 21.96
CA VAL A 147 5.77 -16.89 21.72
C VAL A 147 5.69 -17.94 22.84
N ARG A 148 5.07 -19.09 22.55
CA ARG A 148 4.95 -20.19 23.51
C ARG A 148 6.30 -20.72 23.95
N THR A 149 6.44 -20.93 25.26
CA THR A 149 7.63 -21.45 25.95
C THR A 149 7.42 -22.87 26.47
N ASP A 150 6.41 -23.59 25.94
CA ASP A 150 5.98 -24.91 26.41
C ASP A 150 7.19 -25.84 26.65
N PRO A 151 7.27 -26.62 27.77
CA PRO A 151 8.53 -27.20 28.27
C PRO A 151 9.08 -28.41 27.48
N ILE A 152 8.79 -28.50 26.19
CA ILE A 152 9.17 -29.60 25.29
C ILE A 152 10.67 -29.51 24.89
N PHE A 153 11.37 -28.45 25.31
CA PHE A 153 12.73 -28.16 24.85
C PHE A 153 13.83 -28.95 25.56
N SER A 154 14.75 -29.46 24.74
CA SER A 154 16.00 -30.10 25.14
C SER A 154 16.80 -29.26 26.14
N THR A 155 17.47 -29.92 27.09
CA THR A 155 18.47 -29.31 28.01
C THR A 155 19.64 -28.62 27.30
N VAL A 156 19.78 -28.79 25.97
CA VAL A 156 20.85 -28.24 25.14
C VAL A 156 20.42 -26.94 24.42
N VAL A 157 19.13 -26.62 24.34
CA VAL A 157 18.61 -25.51 23.50
C VAL A 157 17.57 -24.69 24.24
N THR A 158 17.77 -23.37 24.32
CA THR A 158 16.85 -22.42 24.96
C THR A 158 15.45 -22.44 24.32
N SER A 159 14.39 -22.30 25.12
CA SER A 159 13.00 -22.08 24.65
C SER A 159 12.92 -20.93 23.62
N GLU A 160 13.72 -19.88 23.83
CA GLU A 160 13.71 -18.67 23.01
C GLU A 160 14.37 -18.82 21.63
N LYS A 161 14.81 -20.01 21.21
CA LYS A 161 15.56 -20.19 19.95
C LYS A 161 14.89 -19.50 18.75
N ASN A 162 13.58 -19.64 18.61
CA ASN A 162 12.84 -19.05 17.48
C ASN A 162 12.81 -17.52 17.52
N LEU A 163 12.78 -16.94 18.74
CA LEU A 163 12.83 -15.50 18.94
C LEU A 163 14.24 -14.96 18.67
N MET A 164 15.28 -15.69 19.07
CA MET A 164 16.68 -15.35 18.75
C MET A 164 16.92 -15.39 17.24
N SER A 165 16.47 -16.44 16.54
CA SER A 165 16.56 -16.54 15.07
C SER A 165 15.88 -15.37 14.37
N ALA A 166 14.68 -14.97 14.83
CA ALA A 166 13.95 -13.81 14.29
C ALA A 166 14.75 -12.50 14.42
N PHE A 167 15.31 -12.22 15.61
CA PHE A 167 16.13 -11.03 15.80
C PHE A 167 17.47 -11.08 15.03
N TYR A 168 18.08 -12.25 14.86
CA TYR A 168 19.25 -12.41 13.98
C TYR A 168 18.90 -12.09 12.52
N ALA A 169 17.71 -12.44 12.03
CA ALA A 169 17.27 -12.09 10.68
C ALA A 169 17.17 -10.56 10.47
N ILE A 170 16.69 -9.81 11.48
CA ILE A 170 16.68 -8.33 11.44
C ILE A 170 18.11 -7.77 11.34
N LEU A 171 19.02 -8.26 12.19
CA LEU A 171 20.40 -7.77 12.22
C LEU A 171 21.19 -8.16 10.95
N ALA A 172 20.87 -9.31 10.33
CA ALA A 172 21.52 -9.78 9.11
C ALA A 172 21.29 -8.85 7.92
N VAL A 173 20.14 -8.18 7.85
CA VAL A 173 19.81 -7.17 6.83
C VAL A 173 20.20 -5.73 7.25
N GLY A 174 20.92 -5.56 8.35
CA GLY A 174 21.47 -4.28 8.82
C GLY A 174 20.50 -3.36 9.57
N ALA A 175 19.21 -3.70 9.65
CA ALA A 175 18.18 -2.90 10.31
C ALA A 175 18.26 -3.00 11.85
N GLN A 176 17.67 -2.04 12.56
CA GLN A 176 17.48 -2.10 14.02
C GLN A 176 16.06 -2.58 14.38
N PRO A 177 15.88 -3.46 15.39
CA PRO A 177 14.56 -3.82 15.88
C PRO A 177 13.82 -2.66 16.56
N ILE A 178 12.54 -2.50 16.21
CA ILE A 178 11.51 -1.85 17.03
C ILE A 178 10.60 -2.96 17.55
N ILE A 179 10.49 -3.11 18.87
CA ILE A 179 9.66 -4.14 19.50
C ILE A 179 8.43 -3.45 20.11
N ARG A 180 7.25 -3.67 19.52
CA ARG A 180 5.99 -3.09 20.02
C ARG A 180 5.43 -3.91 21.19
N LEU A 181 5.05 -3.21 22.25
CA LEU A 181 4.36 -3.71 23.43
C LEU A 181 2.98 -3.02 23.53
N SER A 182 1.91 -3.82 23.55
CA SER A 182 0.51 -3.37 23.65
C SER A 182 -0.15 -3.88 24.93
N VAL A 183 -1.30 -3.31 25.29
CA VAL A 183 -2.03 -3.64 26.54
C VAL A 183 -2.38 -5.14 26.61
N GLU A 184 -2.59 -5.78 25.46
CA GLU A 184 -2.85 -7.22 25.33
C GLU A 184 -1.67 -8.12 25.73
N MET A 185 -0.46 -7.58 25.96
CA MET A 185 0.71 -8.42 26.25
C MET A 185 0.56 -9.28 27.51
N VAL A 186 -0.13 -8.75 28.53
CA VAL A 186 -0.43 -9.44 29.80
C VAL A 186 -1.61 -10.43 29.71
N LEU A 187 -2.34 -10.45 28.60
CA LEU A 187 -3.36 -11.49 28.32
C LEU A 187 -2.74 -12.82 27.86
N HIS A 188 -1.44 -12.84 27.55
CA HIS A 188 -0.78 -13.96 26.89
C HIS A 188 0.52 -14.42 27.58
N CYS A 189 1.05 -13.64 28.52
CA CYS A 189 2.32 -13.90 29.22
C CYS A 189 2.30 -13.17 30.56
N SER A 190 2.82 -13.77 31.64
CA SER A 190 2.98 -13.07 32.92
C SER A 190 4.05 -11.95 32.80
N PRO A 191 4.02 -10.92 33.66
CA PRO A 191 5.09 -9.92 33.73
C PRO A 191 6.47 -10.56 33.91
N GLU A 192 6.59 -11.55 34.78
CA GLU A 192 7.83 -12.26 35.10
C GLU A 192 8.36 -13.03 33.89
N ASP A 193 7.52 -13.79 33.20
CA ASP A 193 7.89 -14.52 31.99
C ASP A 193 8.30 -13.57 30.85
N LEU A 194 7.59 -12.45 30.70
CA LEU A 194 7.91 -11.44 29.69
C LEU A 194 9.24 -10.75 30.00
N ILE A 195 9.48 -10.37 31.26
CA ILE A 195 10.74 -9.79 31.72
C ILE A 195 11.89 -10.79 31.51
N ALA A 196 11.74 -12.04 31.95
CA ALA A 196 12.75 -13.09 31.77
C ALA A 196 13.11 -13.31 30.29
N ARG A 197 12.12 -13.21 29.39
CA ARG A 197 12.31 -13.27 27.94
C ARG A 197 13.17 -12.11 27.42
N PHE A 198 12.90 -10.88 27.86
CA PHE A 198 13.74 -9.72 27.51
C PHE A 198 15.14 -9.81 28.14
N GLU A 199 15.30 -10.38 29.32
CA GLU A 199 16.62 -10.66 29.90
C GLU A 199 17.40 -11.69 29.07
N ALA A 200 16.76 -12.77 28.62
CA ALA A 200 17.36 -13.76 27.73
C ALA A 200 17.81 -13.13 26.40
N ILE A 201 17.01 -12.24 25.80
CA ILE A 201 17.40 -11.48 24.58
C ILE A 201 18.65 -10.62 24.88
N ALA A 202 18.64 -9.87 25.98
CA ALA A 202 19.75 -9.01 26.36
C ALA A 202 21.04 -9.79 26.70
N GLN A 203 20.91 -11.02 27.22
CA GLN A 203 22.02 -11.93 27.47
C GLN A 203 22.59 -12.49 26.16
N MET A 204 21.73 -12.91 25.21
CA MET A 204 22.13 -13.49 23.93
C MET A 204 22.85 -12.47 23.02
N PHE A 205 22.23 -11.30 22.80
CA PHE A 205 22.76 -10.28 21.88
C PHE A 205 23.77 -9.34 22.55
N GLY A 206 23.82 -9.30 23.87
CA GLY A 206 24.72 -8.46 24.63
C GLY A 206 24.24 -7.00 24.76
N LYS A 207 24.57 -6.38 25.89
CA LYS A 207 24.07 -5.05 26.30
C LYS A 207 24.36 -3.95 25.29
N SER A 208 25.52 -3.97 24.63
CA SER A 208 25.89 -2.97 23.61
C SER A 208 25.03 -3.03 22.35
N VAL A 209 24.49 -4.20 22.00
CA VAL A 209 23.62 -4.39 20.84
C VAL A 209 22.21 -3.92 21.18
N VAL A 210 21.61 -4.48 22.23
CA VAL A 210 20.19 -4.22 22.59
C VAL A 210 19.93 -2.78 23.05
N ARG A 211 20.95 -2.07 23.55
CA ARG A 211 20.86 -0.62 23.84
C ARG A 211 20.49 0.26 22.65
N ARG A 212 20.64 -0.25 21.42
CA ARG A 212 20.30 0.45 20.18
C ARG A 212 18.88 0.16 19.68
N TRP A 213 18.24 -0.89 20.21
CA TRP A 213 16.90 -1.32 19.83
C TRP A 213 15.86 -0.45 20.54
N ILE A 214 14.72 -0.22 19.89
CA ILE A 214 13.63 0.60 20.45
C ILE A 214 12.58 -0.33 21.07
N ILE A 215 12.28 -0.13 22.34
CA ILE A 215 11.12 -0.73 23.01
C ILE A 215 9.98 0.28 22.90
N GLU A 216 8.98 -0.04 22.09
CA GLU A 216 7.88 0.88 21.77
C GLU A 216 6.62 0.47 22.53
N PHE A 217 6.17 1.31 23.46
CA PHE A 217 4.91 1.11 24.17
C PHE A 217 3.76 1.77 23.43
N GLU A 218 2.63 1.08 23.31
CA GLU A 218 1.37 1.73 23.01
C GLU A 218 1.03 2.74 24.13
N TYR A 219 0.51 3.92 23.79
CA TYR A 219 0.24 4.99 24.75
C TYR A 219 -0.67 4.53 25.90
N ASP A 220 -1.68 3.70 25.59
CA ASP A 220 -2.57 3.10 26.58
C ASP A 220 -1.83 2.20 27.60
N CYS A 221 -0.68 1.61 27.26
CA CYS A 221 0.14 0.90 28.23
C CYS A 221 0.70 1.87 29.28
N LEU A 222 1.28 2.99 28.82
CA LEU A 222 1.96 3.95 29.69
C LEU A 222 1.03 4.62 30.70
N VAL A 223 -0.25 4.75 30.35
CA VAL A 223 -1.27 5.34 31.23
C VAL A 223 -2.12 4.30 31.97
N SER A 224 -1.97 3.00 31.70
CA SER A 224 -2.77 1.94 32.32
C SER A 224 -2.64 1.91 33.85
N ASP A 225 -3.73 1.58 34.55
CA ASP A 225 -3.75 1.31 36.01
C ASP A 225 -3.49 -0.17 36.36
N ASN A 226 -3.31 -1.04 35.37
CA ASN A 226 -3.07 -2.46 35.61
C ASN A 226 -1.65 -2.70 36.17
N GLU A 227 -1.56 -3.37 37.33
CA GLU A 227 -0.31 -3.61 38.07
C GLU A 227 0.71 -4.45 37.27
N ASP A 228 0.24 -5.41 36.48
CA ASP A 228 1.08 -6.27 35.63
C ASP A 228 1.79 -5.44 34.54
N ILE A 229 1.05 -4.54 33.87
CA ILE A 229 1.58 -3.60 32.87
C ILE A 229 2.56 -2.62 33.52
N GLN A 230 2.24 -2.07 34.70
CA GLN A 230 3.14 -1.17 35.43
C GLN A 230 4.43 -1.87 35.89
N THR A 231 4.37 -3.16 36.20
CA THR A 231 5.55 -3.99 36.52
C THR A 231 6.48 -4.11 35.29
N VAL A 232 5.92 -4.42 34.11
CA VAL A 232 6.68 -4.49 32.85
C VAL A 232 7.30 -3.13 32.49
N ILE A 233 6.53 -2.04 32.57
CA ILE A 233 7.04 -0.67 32.31
C ILE A 233 8.18 -0.33 33.28
N SER A 234 8.00 -0.61 34.58
CA SER A 234 9.01 -0.35 35.61
C SER A 234 10.32 -1.08 35.33
N TYR A 235 10.28 -2.34 34.89
CA TYR A 235 11.47 -3.07 34.44
C TYR A 235 12.20 -2.32 33.33
N PHE A 236 11.51 -1.89 32.27
CA PHE A 236 12.16 -1.19 31.16
C PHE A 236 12.74 0.16 31.60
N LEU A 237 12.01 0.94 32.40
CA LEU A 237 12.47 2.24 32.91
C LEU A 237 13.68 2.12 33.86
N GLN A 238 13.82 1.02 34.59
CA GLN A 238 14.98 0.77 35.47
C GLN A 238 16.12 0.01 34.76
N SER A 239 15.85 -0.67 33.64
CA SER A 239 16.81 -1.53 32.96
C SER A 239 17.94 -0.75 32.27
N ASN A 240 19.17 -1.09 32.65
CA ASN A 240 20.40 -0.63 32.00
C ASN A 240 20.62 -1.19 30.57
N ASN A 241 19.76 -2.11 30.10
CA ASN A 241 19.88 -2.72 28.77
C ASN A 241 19.06 -1.96 27.71
N TRP A 242 17.86 -1.47 28.05
CA TRP A 242 16.83 -1.07 27.07
C TRP A 242 16.72 0.45 26.87
N GLN A 243 17.82 1.11 26.56
CA GLN A 243 17.95 2.56 26.75
C GLN A 243 17.06 3.44 25.84
N ARG A 244 16.55 2.92 24.72
CA ARG A 244 15.70 3.65 23.76
C ARG A 244 14.24 3.22 23.90
N ILE A 245 13.40 4.16 24.32
CA ILE A 245 11.95 3.98 24.49
C ILE A 245 11.23 4.72 23.37
N GLY A 246 10.28 4.03 22.73
CA GLY A 246 9.33 4.58 21.79
C GLY A 246 7.92 4.64 22.40
N VAL A 247 7.07 5.49 21.85
CA VAL A 247 5.64 5.54 22.17
C VAL A 247 4.82 5.55 20.88
N HIS A 248 3.82 4.67 20.81
CA HIS A 248 2.87 4.61 19.71
C HIS A 248 1.51 5.20 20.14
N VAL A 249 1.00 6.14 19.35
CA VAL A 249 -0.28 6.82 19.56
C VAL A 249 -1.30 6.26 18.57
N THR A 250 -2.41 5.70 19.06
CA THR A 250 -3.52 5.27 18.20
C THR A 250 -4.51 6.42 17.95
N GLU A 251 -5.37 6.31 16.94
CA GLU A 251 -6.52 7.19 16.70
C GLU A 251 -7.34 7.48 17.97
N LYS A 252 -7.55 6.46 18.83
CA LYS A 252 -8.25 6.63 20.12
C LYS A 252 -7.52 7.64 21.02
N ASN A 253 -6.20 7.47 21.17
CA ASN A 253 -5.35 8.36 21.96
C ASN A 253 -5.20 9.74 21.32
N PHE A 254 -5.28 9.80 19.99
CA PHE A 254 -5.15 11.02 19.23
C PHE A 254 -6.33 11.97 19.48
N HIS A 255 -7.57 11.46 19.48
CA HIS A 255 -8.76 12.28 19.70
C HIS A 255 -9.09 12.52 21.18
N HIS A 256 -8.72 11.61 22.09
CA HIS A 256 -9.10 11.69 23.50
C HIS A 256 -8.52 12.92 24.22
N THR A 257 -9.33 13.54 25.09
CA THR A 257 -9.00 14.84 25.73
C THR A 257 -8.70 14.74 27.22
N GLU A 258 -8.68 13.54 27.79
CA GLU A 258 -8.34 13.34 29.20
C GLU A 258 -6.87 13.68 29.49
N LYS A 259 -6.71 14.85 30.08
CA LYS A 259 -5.51 15.25 30.82
C LYS A 259 -5.39 14.35 32.05
N ASP A 260 -4.18 13.85 32.34
CA ASP A 260 -3.49 14.09 33.63
C ASP A 260 -2.40 13.05 33.96
N LYS A 261 -2.41 11.84 33.36
CA LYS A 261 -1.28 10.91 33.50
C LYS A 261 -0.06 11.33 32.66
N LYS A 262 0.80 12.14 33.26
CA LYS A 262 2.14 12.45 32.75
C LYS A 262 3.13 11.34 33.12
N MET A 263 3.64 10.63 32.13
CA MET A 263 4.80 9.73 32.27
C MET A 263 6.03 10.44 31.71
N ASN A 264 6.96 10.87 32.56
CA ASN A 264 8.20 11.51 32.10
C ASN A 264 9.25 10.45 31.75
N LEU A 265 9.42 10.19 30.45
CA LEU A 265 10.39 9.27 29.88
C LEU A 265 11.77 9.92 29.67
N GLY A 266 11.87 11.24 29.80
CA GLY A 266 13.10 12.03 29.70
C GLY A 266 13.90 11.75 28.42
N ASN A 267 15.23 11.71 28.56
CA ASN A 267 16.16 11.50 27.45
C ASN A 267 16.13 10.08 26.85
N ARG A 268 15.34 9.15 27.41
CA ARG A 268 15.16 7.80 26.85
C ARG A 268 14.04 7.74 25.81
N PHE A 269 13.15 8.73 25.76
CA PHE A 269 12.12 8.85 24.73
C PHE A 269 12.72 9.34 23.42
N VAL A 270 12.84 8.43 22.46
CA VAL A 270 13.55 8.67 21.18
C VAL A 270 12.72 8.41 19.94
N TYR A 271 11.48 7.91 20.08
CA TYR A 271 10.64 7.52 18.94
C TYR A 271 9.17 7.77 19.28
N LEU A 272 8.44 8.50 18.44
CA LEU A 272 7.02 8.77 18.59
C LEU A 272 6.32 8.37 17.29
N SER A 273 5.59 7.25 17.31
CA SER A 273 4.81 6.78 16.17
C SER A 273 3.33 7.07 16.32
N CYS A 274 2.62 7.18 15.20
CA CYS A 274 1.17 7.26 15.17
C CYS A 274 0.57 6.55 13.96
N ASP A 275 -0.55 5.86 14.20
CA ASP A 275 -1.38 5.38 13.11
C ASP A 275 -2.17 6.54 12.48
N TYR A 276 -2.52 6.36 11.21
CA TYR A 276 -3.13 7.39 10.37
C TYR A 276 -4.06 6.73 9.34
N LEU A 277 -4.92 5.85 9.85
CA LEU A 277 -5.88 5.05 9.09
C LEU A 277 -7.09 5.85 8.58
N PHE A 278 -7.37 7.02 9.18
CA PHE A 278 -8.54 7.85 8.89
C PHE A 278 -8.43 8.79 7.69
N LEU A 279 -7.27 8.86 6.99
CA LEU A 279 -7.07 9.65 5.76
C LEU A 279 -7.98 9.30 4.56
N ARG A 280 -8.90 8.35 4.72
CA ARG A 280 -9.81 7.89 3.66
C ARG A 280 -10.75 8.99 3.15
N THR A 281 -11.01 10.02 3.95
CA THR A 281 -12.04 11.03 3.66
C THR A 281 -11.50 12.42 3.34
N GLU A 282 -10.68 13.08 4.18
CA GLU A 282 -10.38 14.52 4.04
C GLU A 282 -8.91 14.92 4.25
N ILE A 283 -8.07 14.70 3.22
CA ILE A 283 -6.61 14.94 3.24
C ILE A 283 -6.15 16.41 3.52
N LYS A 284 -7.07 17.38 3.61
CA LYS A 284 -6.72 18.82 3.66
C LYS A 284 -6.78 19.52 5.01
N GLU A 285 -7.60 19.06 5.97
CA GLU A 285 -7.79 19.79 7.24
C GLU A 285 -7.04 19.13 8.40
N ASP A 286 -7.01 17.79 8.48
CA ASP A 286 -6.48 17.06 9.64
C ASP A 286 -4.94 17.13 9.83
N LEU A 287 -4.17 17.39 8.77
CA LEU A 287 -2.69 17.28 8.80
C LEU A 287 -2.01 18.30 9.72
N PHE A 288 -2.58 19.51 9.85
CA PHE A 288 -2.05 20.54 10.75
C PHE A 288 -2.36 20.20 12.21
N GLU A 289 -3.55 19.66 12.48
CA GLU A 289 -3.95 19.20 13.80
C GLU A 289 -3.10 18.01 14.27
N LEU A 290 -2.80 17.07 13.37
CA LEU A 290 -1.88 15.94 13.61
C LEU A 290 -0.56 16.40 14.22
N LYS A 291 0.12 17.35 13.56
CA LYS A 291 1.39 17.87 14.06
C LYS A 291 1.25 18.51 15.44
N SER A 292 0.25 19.39 15.61
CA SER A 292 -0.01 20.09 16.87
C SER A 292 -0.27 19.12 18.04
N ARG A 293 -1.06 18.06 17.81
CA ARG A 293 -1.33 17.04 18.83
C ARG A 293 -0.09 16.16 19.12
N LEU A 294 0.71 15.80 18.12
CA LEU A 294 1.97 15.07 18.33
C LEU A 294 2.99 15.90 19.12
N ASP A 295 3.16 17.18 18.78
CA ASP A 295 3.99 18.13 19.53
C ASP A 295 3.52 18.22 21.01
N SER A 296 2.21 18.28 21.24
CA SER A 296 1.62 18.30 22.59
C SER A 296 1.79 16.98 23.37
N ILE A 297 1.72 15.81 22.70
CA ILE A 297 1.99 14.50 23.31
C ILE A 297 3.46 14.41 23.72
N GLN A 298 4.35 14.85 22.84
CA GLN A 298 5.79 14.90 23.06
C GLN A 298 6.16 15.77 24.27
N GLU A 299 5.57 16.96 24.41
CA GLU A 299 5.75 17.83 25.59
C GLU A 299 5.30 17.17 26.90
N ARG A 300 4.23 16.35 26.88
CA ARG A 300 3.77 15.63 28.08
C ARG A 300 4.70 14.49 28.48
N LEU A 301 5.26 13.77 27.50
CA LEU A 301 6.09 12.58 27.72
C LEU A 301 7.54 12.91 28.10
N ALA A 302 8.05 14.09 27.73
CA ALA A 302 9.41 14.49 28.05
C ALA A 302 9.59 16.03 28.03
N PRO A 303 9.05 16.76 29.03
CA PRO A 303 9.03 18.23 29.06
C PRO A 303 10.44 18.86 29.17
N ASP A 304 11.36 18.23 29.91
CA ASP A 304 12.66 18.82 30.28
C ASP A 304 13.84 18.36 29.39
N ARG A 305 13.56 17.78 28.21
CA ARG A 305 14.58 17.11 27.38
C ARG A 305 15.36 18.07 26.49
N GLN A 306 16.49 17.59 25.99
CA GLN A 306 17.36 18.34 25.07
C GLN A 306 17.15 18.06 23.57
N TYR A 307 16.45 16.98 23.19
CA TYR A 307 16.45 16.48 21.80
C TYR A 307 15.10 16.01 21.27
N ALA A 308 14.98 16.04 19.93
CA ALA A 308 13.89 15.45 19.14
C ALA A 308 13.56 14.01 19.61
N PRO A 309 12.37 13.38 19.41
CA PRO A 309 12.37 11.96 19.09
C PRO A 309 12.64 11.86 17.57
N GLU A 310 12.48 10.66 17.05
CA GLU A 310 12.11 10.43 15.67
C GLU A 310 10.58 10.40 15.59
N ILE A 311 9.93 11.26 14.78
CA ILE A 311 8.48 11.24 14.59
C ILE A 311 8.15 10.33 13.40
N ALA A 312 7.34 9.29 13.63
CA ALA A 312 7.13 8.20 12.68
C ALA A 312 5.65 8.04 12.29
N LEU A 313 5.41 7.80 11.00
CA LEU A 313 4.11 7.39 10.47
C LEU A 313 4.12 5.87 10.30
N ASP A 314 3.42 5.11 11.16
CA ASP A 314 3.68 3.67 11.31
C ASP A 314 2.62 2.71 10.74
N ASP A 315 1.34 3.09 10.71
CA ASP A 315 0.31 2.42 9.90
C ASP A 315 -0.61 3.46 9.28
N TRP A 316 -0.66 3.53 7.95
CA TRP A 316 -1.34 4.60 7.23
C TRP A 316 -1.85 4.15 5.87
N ASN A 317 -2.76 4.92 5.30
CA ASN A 317 -3.29 4.64 3.98
C ASN A 317 -3.58 5.90 3.16
N THR A 318 -3.95 5.69 1.90
CA THR A 318 -4.46 6.74 1.00
C THR A 318 -5.95 6.55 0.79
N LEU A 319 -6.59 7.44 0.02
CA LEU A 319 -7.83 7.10 -0.67
C LEU A 319 -7.63 5.77 -1.44
N ALA A 320 -8.55 4.83 -1.29
CA ALA A 320 -8.46 3.47 -1.82
C ALA A 320 -9.87 2.92 -2.10
N GLY A 321 -9.96 1.95 -3.02
CA GLY A 321 -11.17 1.16 -3.19
C GLY A 321 -11.53 0.36 -1.93
N ASN A 322 -12.79 -0.02 -1.80
CA ASN A 322 -13.34 -0.77 -0.66
C ASN A 322 -13.91 -2.15 -1.05
N ASP A 323 -13.69 -2.57 -2.29
CA ASP A 323 -14.06 -3.90 -2.82
C ASP A 323 -12.92 -4.47 -3.69
N ALA A 324 -12.97 -5.77 -3.98
CA ALA A 324 -11.91 -6.48 -4.70
C ALA A 324 -11.61 -5.92 -6.11
N VAL A 325 -12.60 -5.31 -6.79
CA VAL A 325 -12.40 -4.69 -8.10
C VAL A 325 -11.78 -3.31 -7.92
N THR A 326 -12.38 -2.45 -7.08
CA THR A 326 -11.91 -1.06 -6.91
C THR A 326 -10.54 -0.97 -6.24
N VAL A 327 -10.17 -1.91 -5.35
CA VAL A 327 -8.80 -2.01 -4.81
C VAL A 327 -7.78 -2.35 -5.92
N GLY A 328 -8.20 -3.10 -6.94
CA GLY A 328 -7.36 -3.48 -8.08
C GLY A 328 -7.24 -2.38 -9.14
N THR A 329 -8.36 -1.77 -9.54
CA THR A 329 -8.41 -0.75 -10.61
C THR A 329 -7.93 0.62 -10.14
N PHE A 330 -8.15 0.99 -8.87
CA PHE A 330 -7.76 2.30 -8.35
C PHE A 330 -6.27 2.33 -8.04
N PHE A 331 -5.46 2.70 -9.04
CA PHE A 331 -4.02 2.91 -8.87
C PHE A 331 -3.73 4.10 -7.94
N ARG A 332 -2.71 3.99 -7.05
CA ARG A 332 -2.53 4.91 -5.91
C ARG A 332 -1.16 5.56 -5.80
N SER A 333 -0.23 5.25 -6.70
CA SER A 333 1.19 5.59 -6.55
C SER A 333 1.45 7.09 -6.37
N ALA A 334 0.86 7.94 -7.21
CA ALA A 334 1.00 9.39 -7.06
C ALA A 334 0.37 9.95 -5.77
N LEU A 335 -0.69 9.33 -5.22
CA LEU A 335 -1.31 9.73 -3.95
C LEU A 335 -0.40 9.42 -2.76
N ILE A 336 0.25 8.25 -2.76
CA ILE A 336 1.25 7.85 -1.76
C ILE A 336 2.38 8.89 -1.73
N LYS A 337 2.95 9.22 -2.90
CA LYS A 337 3.95 10.29 -3.04
C LYS A 337 3.42 11.65 -2.56
N GLU A 338 2.15 11.97 -2.82
CA GLU A 338 1.61 13.30 -2.52
C GLU A 338 1.34 13.49 -1.03
N ILE A 339 0.81 12.48 -0.33
CA ILE A 339 0.69 12.47 1.13
C ILE A 339 2.06 12.64 1.79
N LEU A 340 3.08 11.90 1.33
CA LEU A 340 4.45 12.04 1.85
C LEU A 340 5.09 13.41 1.52
N ARG A 341 4.79 13.99 0.35
CA ARG A 341 5.26 15.34 -0.02
C ARG A 341 4.65 16.43 0.85
N GLN A 342 3.38 16.30 1.21
CA GLN A 342 2.67 17.22 2.09
C GLN A 342 3.12 17.07 3.55
N ASN A 343 3.41 15.84 3.99
CA ASN A 343 3.78 15.51 5.36
C ASN A 343 5.30 15.44 5.58
N ASN A 344 6.00 16.53 5.27
CA ASN A 344 7.46 16.63 5.45
C ASN A 344 7.95 16.72 6.91
N GLY A 345 7.05 16.56 7.90
CA GLY A 345 7.37 16.61 9.32
C GLY A 345 7.93 15.29 9.87
N PHE A 346 7.54 14.15 9.28
CA PHE A 346 7.97 12.83 9.71
C PHE A 346 9.46 12.61 9.46
N ASP A 347 10.15 12.05 10.46
CA ASP A 347 11.50 11.49 10.34
C ASP A 347 11.48 10.09 9.73
N ASN A 348 10.40 9.34 9.96
CA ASN A 348 10.29 7.94 9.57
C ASN A 348 8.92 7.62 8.95
N VAL A 349 8.90 6.74 7.95
CA VAL A 349 7.67 6.23 7.33
C VAL A 349 7.74 4.71 7.29
N SER A 350 6.70 4.06 7.80
CA SER A 350 6.58 2.61 7.78
C SER A 350 5.67 2.11 6.67
N PHE A 351 5.93 0.88 6.23
CA PHE A 351 5.06 0.10 5.36
C PHE A 351 4.97 -1.33 5.89
N TRP A 352 3.90 -2.05 5.55
CA TRP A 352 3.84 -3.49 5.83
C TRP A 352 4.73 -4.24 4.84
N LEU A 353 5.47 -5.26 5.29
CA LEU A 353 6.26 -6.07 4.38
C LEU A 353 5.34 -6.75 3.36
N SER A 354 4.35 -7.49 3.83
CA SER A 354 3.42 -8.26 3.00
C SER A 354 1.99 -8.24 3.56
N ILE A 355 1.03 -8.68 2.76
CA ILE A 355 -0.34 -8.93 3.25
C ILE A 355 -0.33 -9.98 4.37
N THR A 356 0.45 -11.05 4.21
CA THR A 356 0.60 -12.11 5.22
C THR A 356 1.17 -11.59 6.54
N SER A 357 2.10 -10.63 6.49
CA SER A 357 2.65 -9.95 7.67
C SER A 357 1.56 -9.17 8.41
N ARG A 358 0.71 -8.41 7.69
CA ARG A 358 -0.39 -7.65 8.29
C ARG A 358 -1.44 -8.56 8.95
N ILE A 359 -1.89 -9.60 8.25
CA ILE A 359 -2.93 -10.55 8.72
C ILE A 359 -2.57 -11.15 10.08
N SER A 360 -1.28 -11.37 10.37
CA SER A 360 -0.83 -11.92 11.66
C SER A 360 -1.16 -11.06 12.88
N ILE A 361 -1.47 -9.77 12.69
CA ILE A 361 -1.82 -8.81 13.74
C ILE A 361 -3.21 -8.20 13.53
N ILE A 362 -3.56 -7.85 12.28
CA ILE A 362 -4.84 -7.24 11.91
C ILE A 362 -5.50 -8.17 10.87
N PRO A 363 -6.41 -9.07 11.28
CA PRO A 363 -6.99 -10.08 10.39
C PRO A 363 -8.02 -9.52 9.41
N ASP A 364 -8.62 -8.36 9.72
CA ASP A 364 -9.63 -7.71 8.89
C ASP A 364 -9.01 -6.80 7.82
N THR A 365 -9.63 -6.72 6.64
CA THR A 365 -9.30 -5.80 5.52
C THR A 365 -7.85 -5.87 5.02
N THR A 366 -7.58 -6.77 4.08
CA THR A 366 -6.22 -7.13 3.64
C THR A 366 -5.72 -6.35 2.43
N ASP A 367 -6.50 -6.26 1.37
CA ASP A 367 -5.97 -5.93 0.04
C ASP A 367 -5.76 -4.42 -0.16
N GLU A 368 -6.49 -3.60 0.60
CA GLU A 368 -6.35 -2.14 0.58
C GLU A 368 -5.16 -1.60 1.38
N CYS A 369 -4.48 -2.43 2.19
CA CYS A 369 -3.34 -1.98 2.99
C CYS A 369 -2.13 -1.57 2.12
N LEU A 370 -1.26 -0.70 2.65
CA LEU A 370 0.03 -0.37 2.04
C LEU A 370 1.10 -1.41 2.41
N SER A 371 1.00 -2.59 1.81
CA SER A 371 2.07 -3.60 1.87
C SER A 371 3.01 -3.52 0.66
N LEU A 372 4.31 -3.77 0.87
CA LEU A 372 5.33 -3.75 -0.18
C LEU A 372 5.23 -4.97 -1.11
N PHE A 373 4.86 -6.13 -0.56
CA PHE A 373 4.62 -7.38 -1.27
C PHE A 373 3.16 -7.84 -1.16
N LEU A 374 2.70 -8.57 -2.17
CA LEU A 374 1.40 -9.25 -2.19
C LEU A 374 1.54 -10.64 -1.56
N TYR A 375 2.05 -11.58 -2.37
CA TYR A 375 2.42 -12.95 -2.01
C TYR A 375 3.74 -13.31 -2.72
N GLY A 376 4.58 -14.13 -2.09
CA GLY A 376 5.88 -14.52 -2.63
C GLY A 376 6.74 -13.29 -2.93
N THR A 377 7.25 -13.18 -4.14
CA THR A 377 8.09 -12.05 -4.57
C THR A 377 7.34 -11.02 -5.44
N ILE A 378 6.00 -11.02 -5.45
CA ILE A 378 5.20 -10.05 -6.20
C ILE A 378 5.22 -8.71 -5.44
N ARG A 379 6.05 -7.79 -5.92
CA ARG A 379 6.13 -6.40 -5.46
C ARG A 379 4.85 -5.66 -5.84
N ARG A 380 4.26 -4.92 -4.89
CA ARG A 380 3.08 -4.07 -5.09
C ARG A 380 3.51 -2.66 -5.55
N PRO A 381 2.62 -1.85 -6.16
CA PRO A 381 2.99 -0.52 -6.67
C PRO A 381 3.72 0.37 -5.64
N VAL A 382 3.34 0.31 -4.36
CA VAL A 382 3.99 1.06 -3.27
C VAL A 382 5.49 0.73 -3.10
N TYR A 383 5.93 -0.51 -3.36
CA TYR A 383 7.37 -0.86 -3.37
C TYR A 383 8.14 0.04 -4.36
N PHE A 384 7.60 0.20 -5.56
CA PHE A 384 8.21 1.03 -6.58
C PHE A 384 8.09 2.53 -6.27
N VAL A 385 7.04 2.96 -5.56
CA VAL A 385 6.97 4.34 -5.01
C VAL A 385 8.11 4.59 -4.04
N VAL A 386 8.35 3.72 -3.06
CA VAL A 386 9.44 3.88 -2.09
C VAL A 386 10.79 3.90 -2.82
N ARG A 387 11.04 2.96 -3.74
CA ARG A 387 12.26 2.95 -4.58
C ARG A 387 12.44 4.23 -5.42
N PHE A 388 11.35 4.82 -5.92
CA PHE A 388 11.40 6.08 -6.68
C PHE A 388 11.66 7.29 -5.78
N LEU A 389 11.20 7.28 -4.53
CA LEU A 389 11.43 8.34 -3.55
C LEU A 389 12.86 8.27 -2.98
N ASP A 390 13.38 7.07 -2.70
CA ASP A 390 14.76 6.85 -2.26
C ASP A 390 15.80 7.32 -3.31
N ALA A 391 15.47 7.17 -4.61
CA ALA A 391 16.29 7.66 -5.71
C ALA A 391 16.37 9.20 -5.84
N LEU A 392 15.65 9.97 -5.02
CA LEU A 392 15.63 11.44 -5.02
C LEU A 392 16.80 12.03 -4.20
N ILE A 393 18.02 11.74 -4.65
CA ILE A 393 19.26 12.10 -3.95
C ILE A 393 19.67 13.56 -4.26
N GLY A 394 20.07 14.30 -3.22
CA GLY A 394 20.71 15.61 -3.34
C GLY A 394 19.83 16.79 -2.95
N GLU A 395 20.13 17.96 -3.51
CA GLU A 395 19.43 19.21 -3.21
C GLU A 395 18.07 19.26 -3.91
N ARG A 396 16.98 19.40 -3.15
CA ARG A 396 15.64 19.58 -3.72
C ARG A 396 15.48 20.98 -4.32
N ILE A 397 15.41 21.09 -5.64
CA ILE A 397 15.30 22.38 -6.36
C ILE A 397 13.91 22.62 -6.98
N LEU A 398 13.04 21.61 -6.99
CA LEU A 398 11.62 21.75 -7.32
C LEU A 398 10.79 20.75 -6.51
N SER A 399 9.62 21.19 -6.02
CA SER A 399 8.63 20.33 -5.37
C SER A 399 7.22 20.85 -5.63
N SER A 400 6.39 20.03 -6.28
CA SER A 400 4.98 20.30 -6.55
C SER A 400 4.17 19.00 -6.64
N PRO A 401 2.84 19.05 -6.80
CA PRO A 401 2.04 17.86 -7.07
C PRO A 401 2.48 17.11 -8.33
N TRP A 402 2.94 17.82 -9.36
CA TRP A 402 3.30 17.25 -10.67
C TRP A 402 4.77 16.97 -10.88
N PHE A 403 5.64 17.79 -10.29
CA PHE A 403 7.08 17.78 -10.56
C PHE A 403 7.87 17.85 -9.25
N SER A 404 8.80 16.92 -9.06
CA SER A 404 9.91 17.07 -8.13
C SER A 404 11.23 17.04 -8.91
N CYS A 405 12.21 17.86 -8.52
CA CYS A 405 13.54 17.85 -9.12
C CYS A 405 14.60 17.96 -8.03
N TYR A 406 15.60 17.08 -8.09
CA TYR A 406 16.74 17.01 -7.20
C TYR A 406 18.03 17.11 -8.00
N ARG A 407 19.01 17.84 -7.46
CA ARG A 407 20.33 18.07 -8.04
C ARG A 407 21.40 17.44 -7.15
N ASN A 408 22.25 16.60 -7.73
CA ASN A 408 23.39 16.01 -7.05
C ASN A 408 24.67 16.27 -7.87
N GLY A 409 25.27 17.44 -7.68
CA GLY A 409 26.32 17.94 -8.56
C GLY A 409 25.79 18.20 -9.97
N GLU A 410 26.19 17.37 -10.93
CA GLU A 410 25.80 17.45 -12.35
C GLU A 410 24.72 16.40 -12.72
N ASP A 411 24.42 15.46 -11.82
CA ASP A 411 23.31 14.54 -11.94
C ASP A 411 22.00 15.22 -11.51
N TYR A 412 20.90 14.92 -12.21
CA TYR A 412 19.56 15.37 -11.84
C TYR A 412 18.59 14.18 -11.78
N THR A 413 17.80 14.10 -10.71
CA THR A 413 16.65 13.19 -10.64
C THR A 413 15.36 14.01 -10.71
N VAL A 414 14.53 13.74 -11.72
CA VAL A 414 13.23 14.38 -11.92
C VAL A 414 12.13 13.34 -11.75
N LEU A 415 11.10 13.66 -10.97
CA LEU A 415 9.92 12.82 -10.78
C LEU A 415 8.68 13.55 -11.30
N PHE A 416 8.03 12.94 -12.28
CA PHE A 416 6.70 13.31 -12.75
C PHE A 416 5.65 12.50 -11.97
N SER A 417 4.52 13.11 -11.65
CA SER A 417 3.39 12.42 -11.03
C SER A 417 2.06 13.08 -11.37
N ASN A 418 0.98 12.32 -11.48
CA ASN A 418 -0.37 12.84 -11.71
C ASN A 418 -1.31 12.45 -10.56
N PRO A 419 -1.21 13.10 -9.38
CA PRO A 419 -2.08 12.80 -8.25
C PRO A 419 -3.51 13.28 -8.52
N THR A 420 -4.46 12.36 -8.50
CA THR A 420 -5.86 12.58 -8.84
C THR A 420 -6.77 12.06 -7.73
N TYR A 421 -7.53 12.97 -7.12
CA TYR A 421 -8.50 12.67 -6.06
C TYR A 421 -9.90 12.55 -6.67
N ILE A 422 -10.33 11.32 -6.91
CA ILE A 422 -11.66 10.97 -7.44
C ILE A 422 -12.20 9.76 -6.66
N ASP A 423 -13.52 9.56 -6.71
CA ASP A 423 -14.16 8.37 -6.14
C ASP A 423 -13.55 7.08 -6.74
N PRO A 424 -13.05 6.13 -5.93
CA PRO A 424 -12.44 4.90 -6.43
C PRO A 424 -13.30 4.08 -7.38
N ARG A 425 -14.63 4.15 -7.25
CA ARG A 425 -15.59 3.46 -8.13
C ARG A 425 -15.53 3.94 -9.57
N MET A 426 -15.03 5.16 -9.81
CA MET A 426 -14.82 5.69 -11.17
C MET A 426 -13.69 4.97 -11.92
N SER A 427 -12.74 4.36 -11.22
CA SER A 427 -11.59 3.67 -11.84
C SER A 427 -11.94 2.40 -12.62
N ILE A 428 -13.18 1.91 -12.50
CA ILE A 428 -13.71 0.80 -13.29
C ILE A 428 -13.95 1.21 -14.77
N SER A 429 -14.03 2.52 -15.04
CA SER A 429 -14.28 3.04 -16.39
C SER A 429 -13.01 3.64 -16.99
N ASP A 430 -12.41 2.92 -17.94
CA ASP A 430 -11.20 3.39 -18.64
C ASP A 430 -11.41 4.72 -19.36
N SER A 431 -12.60 4.94 -19.95
CA SER A 431 -12.93 6.24 -20.56
C SER A 431 -12.90 7.38 -19.54
N LEU A 432 -13.44 7.20 -18.32
CA LEU A 432 -13.31 8.19 -17.25
C LEU A 432 -11.85 8.37 -16.80
N MET A 433 -11.05 7.30 -16.76
CA MET A 433 -9.61 7.38 -16.40
C MET A 433 -8.76 8.06 -17.48
N GLN A 434 -9.10 7.90 -18.76
CA GLN A 434 -8.49 8.65 -19.85
C GLN A 434 -8.67 10.15 -19.65
N TYR A 435 -9.87 10.61 -19.25
CA TYR A 435 -10.10 12.04 -18.97
C TYR A 435 -9.28 12.60 -17.78
N GLN A 436 -8.73 11.73 -16.92
CA GLN A 436 -7.82 12.14 -15.83
C GLN A 436 -6.35 12.20 -16.23
N SER A 437 -6.00 11.86 -17.48
CA SER A 437 -4.62 11.88 -17.96
C SER A 437 -4.14 13.30 -18.25
N GLN A 438 -2.88 13.60 -17.91
CA GLN A 438 -2.26 14.91 -18.11
C GLN A 438 -0.99 14.83 -18.97
N GLU A 439 -0.78 15.81 -19.86
CA GLU A 439 0.54 16.06 -20.44
C GLU A 439 1.39 16.87 -19.47
N LEU A 440 2.48 16.28 -18.99
CA LEU A 440 3.44 16.97 -18.14
C LEU A 440 4.70 17.31 -18.97
N GLN A 441 5.10 18.57 -18.94
CA GLN A 441 6.34 19.04 -19.55
C GLN A 441 7.20 19.84 -18.56
N LEU A 442 8.45 19.43 -18.39
CA LEU A 442 9.46 20.17 -17.64
C LEU A 442 10.62 20.54 -18.56
N GLN A 443 10.83 21.84 -18.77
CA GLN A 443 12.01 22.37 -19.42
C GLN A 443 13.05 22.74 -18.35
N LEU A 444 14.15 21.99 -18.31
CA LEU A 444 15.36 22.36 -17.59
C LEU A 444 16.19 23.32 -18.45
N VAL A 445 16.65 24.42 -17.87
CA VAL A 445 17.54 25.40 -18.54
C VAL A 445 18.74 25.71 -17.65
N GLY A 446 19.84 26.17 -18.25
CA GLY A 446 21.10 26.37 -17.54
C GLY A 446 21.91 25.09 -17.35
N LEU A 447 21.59 24.03 -18.09
CA LEU A 447 22.44 22.83 -18.19
C LEU A 447 23.69 23.14 -19.01
N ARG A 448 24.74 22.33 -18.81
CA ARG A 448 25.94 22.41 -19.66
C ARG A 448 25.62 21.94 -21.08
N GLY A 449 26.31 22.52 -22.06
CA GLY A 449 26.16 22.17 -23.47
C GLY A 449 26.81 20.82 -23.78
N GLN A 450 26.14 19.71 -23.45
CA GLN A 450 26.65 18.36 -23.65
C GLN A 450 25.53 17.33 -23.87
N ARG A 451 25.92 16.06 -24.05
CA ARG A 451 24.98 14.92 -24.07
C ARG A 451 24.69 14.45 -22.64
N TYR A 452 23.45 14.05 -22.41
CA TYR A 452 22.99 13.46 -21.16
C TYR A 452 22.34 12.10 -21.44
N ARG A 453 22.65 11.11 -20.62
CA ARG A 453 21.90 9.85 -20.56
C ARG A 453 20.70 10.03 -19.65
N ILE A 454 19.53 9.68 -20.16
CA ILE A 454 18.26 9.76 -19.47
C ILE A 454 17.74 8.34 -19.31
N VAL A 455 17.70 7.86 -18.07
CA VAL A 455 17.09 6.59 -17.68
C VAL A 455 15.77 6.90 -17.01
N SER A 456 14.65 6.50 -17.63
CA SER A 456 13.32 6.73 -17.09
C SER A 456 12.59 5.42 -16.77
N GLU A 457 11.80 5.42 -15.70
CA GLU A 457 10.97 4.30 -15.28
C GLU A 457 9.53 4.78 -15.05
N LEU A 458 8.56 4.21 -15.76
CA LEU A 458 7.13 4.51 -15.64
C LEU A 458 6.43 3.50 -14.73
N LEU A 459 5.70 4.02 -13.75
CA LEU A 459 4.86 3.31 -12.80
C LEU A 459 3.40 3.75 -12.97
N ASP A 460 2.55 2.90 -13.55
CA ASP A 460 1.12 3.13 -13.77
C ASP A 460 0.30 1.82 -13.64
N LYS A 461 -1.01 1.87 -13.93
CA LYS A 461 -1.92 0.71 -13.81
C LYS A 461 -1.49 -0.50 -14.66
N ASP A 462 -0.76 -0.27 -15.75
CA ASP A 462 -0.32 -1.30 -16.70
C ASP A 462 1.18 -1.62 -16.58
N CYS A 463 1.99 -0.65 -16.14
CA CYS A 463 3.44 -0.76 -15.90
C CYS A 463 3.71 -0.75 -14.39
N GLY A 464 3.77 -1.92 -13.75
CA GLY A 464 3.96 -2.05 -12.30
C GLY A 464 2.66 -2.22 -11.49
N GLY A 465 1.49 -2.00 -12.09
CA GLY A 465 0.20 -2.46 -11.56
C GLY A 465 0.05 -3.98 -11.64
N ILE A 466 -0.42 -4.60 -10.56
CA ILE A 466 -0.64 -6.06 -10.50
C ILE A 466 -1.95 -6.46 -11.18
N TYR A 467 -3.04 -5.74 -10.88
CA TYR A 467 -4.41 -6.16 -11.21
C TYR A 467 -4.60 -6.36 -12.72
N ASN A 468 -4.21 -5.39 -13.55
CA ASN A 468 -4.33 -5.50 -15.02
C ASN A 468 -3.49 -6.66 -15.59
N GLN A 469 -2.31 -6.91 -15.04
CA GLN A 469 -1.45 -8.02 -15.47
C GLN A 469 -2.02 -9.39 -15.02
N TRP A 470 -2.66 -9.45 -13.85
CA TRP A 470 -3.39 -10.62 -13.37
C TRP A 470 -4.64 -10.93 -14.20
N LEU A 471 -5.40 -9.90 -14.59
CA LEU A 471 -6.53 -10.03 -15.50
C LEU A 471 -6.10 -10.58 -16.87
N LYS A 472 -5.00 -10.07 -17.44
CA LYS A 472 -4.41 -10.52 -18.73
C LYS A 472 -3.96 -11.98 -18.75
N VAL A 473 -3.78 -12.63 -17.60
CA VAL A 473 -3.53 -14.08 -17.49
C VAL A 473 -4.78 -14.87 -17.08
N GLY A 474 -5.97 -14.33 -17.34
CA GLY A 474 -7.25 -14.99 -17.10
C GLY A 474 -7.76 -14.90 -15.66
N ALA A 475 -7.21 -13.98 -14.85
CA ALA A 475 -7.61 -13.74 -13.47
C ALA A 475 -7.60 -14.99 -12.56
N VAL A 476 -6.67 -15.91 -12.81
CA VAL A 476 -6.58 -17.18 -12.08
C VAL A 476 -5.91 -16.97 -10.72
N ILE A 477 -6.48 -17.57 -9.67
CA ILE A 477 -5.82 -17.70 -8.37
C ILE A 477 -4.87 -18.89 -8.45
N ASN A 478 -3.57 -18.63 -8.52
CA ASN A 478 -2.54 -19.68 -8.64
C ASN A 478 -1.31 -19.30 -7.81
N TYR A 479 -0.87 -20.20 -6.92
CA TYR A 479 0.28 -19.98 -6.03
C TYR A 479 1.54 -20.73 -6.46
N SER A 480 1.59 -21.27 -7.68
CA SER A 480 2.78 -21.97 -8.18
C SER A 480 3.98 -21.02 -8.29
N PRO A 481 5.21 -21.43 -7.93
CA PRO A 481 6.39 -20.56 -8.00
C PRO A 481 6.67 -20.00 -9.39
N GLN A 482 6.30 -20.74 -10.45
CA GLN A 482 6.42 -20.28 -11.84
C GLN A 482 5.47 -19.11 -12.13
N TYR A 483 4.22 -19.18 -11.66
CA TYR A 483 3.23 -18.11 -11.82
C TYR A 483 3.58 -16.87 -11.01
N ILE A 484 4.00 -17.05 -9.75
CA ILE A 484 4.51 -15.97 -8.89
C ILE A 484 5.69 -15.23 -9.57
N LYS A 485 6.65 -15.98 -10.12
CA LYS A 485 7.79 -15.42 -10.86
C LYS A 485 7.36 -14.71 -12.16
N TYR A 486 6.40 -15.28 -12.89
CA TYR A 486 5.85 -14.66 -14.11
C TYR A 486 5.19 -13.31 -13.79
N LEU A 487 4.26 -13.27 -12.83
CA LEU A 487 3.60 -12.01 -12.42
C LEU A 487 4.64 -11.00 -11.92
N ALA A 488 5.55 -11.39 -11.03
CA ALA A 488 6.60 -10.49 -10.53
C ALA A 488 7.53 -9.93 -11.61
N THR A 489 7.60 -10.59 -12.79
CA THR A 489 8.34 -10.11 -13.97
C THR A 489 7.49 -9.14 -14.80
N MET A 490 6.20 -9.43 -14.99
CA MET A 490 5.26 -8.58 -15.74
C MET A 490 4.88 -7.29 -14.99
N THR A 491 4.92 -7.30 -13.66
CA THR A 491 4.57 -6.14 -12.81
C THR A 491 5.80 -5.27 -12.47
N GLN A 492 6.70 -5.06 -13.43
CA GLN A 492 7.83 -4.14 -13.30
C GLN A 492 7.51 -2.77 -13.91
N PRO A 493 8.03 -1.66 -13.35
CA PRO A 493 7.99 -0.35 -14.00
C PRO A 493 8.65 -0.39 -15.38
N ARG A 494 8.08 0.30 -16.36
CA ARG A 494 8.59 0.27 -17.74
C ARG A 494 9.82 1.17 -17.87
N LEU A 495 10.98 0.54 -18.03
CA LEU A 495 12.27 1.18 -18.27
C LEU A 495 12.38 1.72 -19.71
N LYS A 496 12.95 2.91 -19.89
CA LYS A 496 13.36 3.49 -21.17
C LYS A 496 14.68 4.24 -20.98
N ILE A 497 15.63 4.04 -21.89
CA ILE A 497 16.95 4.71 -21.88
C ILE A 497 17.12 5.49 -23.18
N GLU A 498 17.52 6.76 -23.08
CA GLU A 498 17.74 7.66 -24.21
C GLU A 498 18.98 8.53 -23.94
N ASP A 499 19.77 8.83 -24.97
CA ASP A 499 20.87 9.79 -24.88
C ASP A 499 20.48 11.06 -25.65
N ILE A 500 20.35 12.20 -24.98
CA ILE A 500 19.86 13.46 -25.54
C ILE A 500 20.93 14.55 -25.42
N ALA A 501 21.19 15.27 -26.51
CA ALA A 501 22.02 16.49 -26.49
C ALA A 501 21.18 17.70 -26.06
N THR A 502 21.73 18.56 -25.21
CA THR A 502 21.07 19.84 -24.87
C THR A 502 21.14 20.82 -26.04
N THR A 503 20.07 21.59 -26.25
CA THR A 503 20.06 22.73 -27.20
C THR A 503 20.12 24.03 -26.40
N ASP A 504 21.14 24.86 -26.61
CA ASP A 504 21.40 26.09 -25.84
C ASP A 504 21.39 25.92 -24.30
N GLY A 505 21.90 24.79 -23.80
CA GLY A 505 21.84 24.46 -22.36
C GLY A 505 20.43 24.18 -21.84
N LYS A 506 19.51 23.77 -22.72
CA LYS A 506 18.12 23.40 -22.41
C LYS A 506 17.90 21.91 -22.66
N LEU A 507 17.12 21.27 -21.80
CA LEU A 507 16.59 19.92 -21.96
C LEU A 507 15.09 19.95 -21.67
N VAL A 508 14.30 19.29 -22.52
CA VAL A 508 12.84 19.21 -22.34
C VAL A 508 12.46 17.76 -22.07
N LEU A 509 11.84 17.52 -20.93
CA LEU A 509 11.19 16.26 -20.61
C LEU A 509 9.69 16.44 -20.82
N SER A 510 9.07 15.58 -21.63
CA SER A 510 7.62 15.56 -21.87
C SER A 510 7.08 14.14 -21.66
N ALA A 511 5.91 14.03 -21.04
CA ALA A 511 5.19 12.76 -20.94
C ALA A 511 3.70 12.93 -20.59
N THR A 512 2.87 12.16 -21.30
CA THR A 512 1.57 11.75 -20.82
C THR A 512 1.72 10.98 -19.51
N GLN A 513 0.98 11.38 -18.49
CA GLN A 513 0.81 10.67 -17.22
C GLN A 513 -0.66 10.30 -17.08
N SER A 514 -0.95 9.00 -17.08
CA SER A 514 -2.28 8.47 -16.75
C SER A 514 -2.63 8.78 -15.29
N PHE A 515 -3.91 8.58 -14.94
CA PHE A 515 -4.43 8.67 -13.58
C PHE A 515 -3.47 8.04 -12.53
N ASN A 516 -3.09 8.80 -11.51
CA ASN A 516 -2.22 8.39 -10.39
C ASN A 516 -0.87 7.76 -10.76
N SER A 517 -0.42 7.90 -12.01
CA SER A 517 0.89 7.43 -12.46
C SER A 517 2.05 8.27 -11.93
N MET A 518 3.24 7.67 -11.96
CA MET A 518 4.51 8.29 -11.65
C MET A 518 5.55 7.92 -12.70
N ARG A 519 6.47 8.84 -13.02
CA ARG A 519 7.66 8.53 -13.83
C ARG A 519 8.88 9.22 -13.27
N VAL A 520 9.88 8.44 -12.87
CA VAL A 520 11.19 8.97 -12.49
C VAL A 520 12.09 9.02 -13.72
N TYR A 521 12.92 10.06 -13.82
CA TYR A 521 13.97 10.28 -14.80
C TYR A 521 15.28 10.52 -14.04
N ARG A 522 16.31 9.73 -14.33
CA ARG A 522 17.68 9.95 -13.88
C ARG A 522 18.48 10.48 -15.06
N ILE A 523 18.98 11.70 -14.94
CA ILE A 523 19.65 12.48 -15.98
C ILE A 523 21.11 12.60 -15.57
N ARG A 524 22.03 12.01 -16.34
CA ARG A 524 23.48 12.04 -16.07
C ARG A 524 24.25 12.61 -17.25
N PRO A 525 25.27 13.44 -17.04
CA PRO A 525 26.17 13.83 -18.11
C PRO A 525 26.84 12.61 -18.73
N LEU A 526 26.95 12.57 -20.05
CA LEU A 526 27.90 11.71 -20.73
C LEU A 526 29.24 12.44 -20.81
N ASN A 527 30.26 11.80 -20.26
CA ASN A 527 31.66 12.20 -20.42
C ASN A 527 32.19 11.51 -21.69
N ASP A 528 31.74 12.01 -22.84
CA ASP A 528 32.24 11.64 -24.18
C ASP A 528 33.56 12.39 -24.50
#